data_AF-A0A3F3HIV8-F1
#
_entry.id   AF-A0A3F3HIV8-F1
#
_cell.length_a   1.000
_cell.length_b   1.000
_cell.length_c   1.000
_cell.angle_alpha   90.00
_cell.angle_beta   90.00
_cell.angle_gamma   90.00
#
_symmetry.space_group_name_H-M   'P 1'
#
loop_
_entity.id
_entity.type
_entity.pdbx_description
1 polymer ?
#
loop_
_entity_poly.entity_id
_entity_poly.type
_entity_poly.pdbx_seq_one_letter_code
_entity_poly.pdbx_strand_id
1 'polypeptide(L)'
;MTKYLIITEKPSARKNFEKALGGLTGHFANFDYELTNLRGHVMTLAEPQDQVPEALTAKMKSWDLKDLPWDLNQFDWKRTYIVSKNPRTGQQESTKSLLDDLKKKASQGFDGLVIATDTDPSGEGD
;
A
#
# COMPACT_ATOMS: atom_id res chain seq x y z
N MET A 1 0.33 -29.41 4.94
CA MET A 1 -0.93 -28.90 4.35
C MET A 1 -0.66 -27.48 3.96
N THR A 2 -1.01 -27.07 2.74
CA THR A 2 -0.62 -25.74 2.22
C THR A 2 -1.32 -24.64 3.02
N LYS A 3 -0.59 -23.62 3.44
CA LYS A 3 -1.10 -22.50 4.23
C LYS A 3 -0.93 -21.18 3.48
N TYR A 4 -2.03 -20.47 3.25
CA TYR A 4 -2.03 -19.19 2.53
C TYR A 4 -2.32 -17.98 3.42
N LEU A 5 -1.66 -16.87 3.14
CA LEU A 5 -2.02 -15.55 3.66
C LEU A 5 -2.82 -14.80 2.59
N ILE A 6 -4.10 -14.55 2.85
CA ILE A 6 -4.99 -13.84 1.94
C ILE A 6 -5.02 -12.36 2.32
N ILE A 7 -4.63 -11.50 1.38
CA ILE A 7 -4.46 -10.06 1.57
C ILE A 7 -5.56 -9.34 0.80
N THR A 8 -6.50 -8.74 1.52
CA THR A 8 -7.56 -7.90 0.93
C THR A 8 -7.17 -6.42 0.92
N GLU A 9 -7.81 -5.60 0.08
CA GLU A 9 -7.48 -4.17 -0.05
C GLU A 9 -7.72 -3.37 1.23
N LYS A 10 -8.83 -3.65 1.93
CA LYS A 10 -9.33 -2.81 3.02
C LYS A 10 -10.00 -3.63 4.11
N PRO A 11 -10.10 -3.11 5.36
CA PRO A 11 -10.70 -3.84 6.47
C PRO A 11 -12.14 -4.31 6.21
N SER A 12 -12.93 -3.55 5.44
CA SER A 12 -14.30 -3.94 5.09
C SER A 12 -14.34 -5.16 4.17
N ALA A 13 -13.46 -5.24 3.17
CA ALA A 13 -13.34 -6.40 2.30
C ALA A 13 -12.92 -7.66 3.11
N ARG A 14 -11.93 -7.52 4.00
CA ARG A 14 -11.55 -8.61 4.92
C ARG A 14 -12.71 -9.14 5.75
N LYS A 15 -13.54 -8.25 6.29
CA LYS A 15 -14.71 -8.64 7.10
C LYS A 15 -15.72 -9.44 6.28
N ASN A 16 -15.89 -9.12 4.99
CA ASN A 16 -16.73 -9.90 4.09
C ASN A 16 -16.16 -11.30 3.86
N PHE A 17 -14.84 -11.41 3.63
CA PHE A 17 -14.14 -12.70 3.54
C PHE A 17 -14.25 -13.50 4.84
N GLU A 18 -14.03 -12.87 5.99
CA GLU A 18 -14.14 -13.50 7.30
C GLU A 18 -15.54 -14.08 7.52
N LYS A 19 -16.60 -13.33 7.16
CA LYS A 19 -17.98 -13.82 7.24
C LYS A 19 -18.23 -14.99 6.29
N ALA A 20 -17.72 -14.94 5.06
CA ALA A 20 -17.93 -15.97 4.06
C ALA A 20 -17.18 -17.28 4.37
N LEU A 21 -15.96 -17.16 4.91
CA LEU A 21 -15.08 -18.29 5.23
C LEU A 21 -15.29 -18.81 6.66
N GLY A 22 -16.05 -18.09 7.50
CA GLY A 22 -16.37 -18.51 8.86
C GLY A 22 -15.32 -18.15 9.92
N GLY A 23 -14.36 -17.28 9.59
CA GLY A 23 -13.35 -16.80 10.53
C GLY A 23 -12.13 -16.16 9.87
N LEU A 24 -11.32 -15.50 10.70
CA LEU A 24 -10.02 -14.90 10.32
C LEU A 24 -8.99 -15.94 9.89
N THR A 25 -9.08 -17.15 10.44
CA THR A 25 -8.27 -18.31 10.11
C THR A 25 -9.18 -19.50 9.96
N GLY A 26 -8.81 -20.45 9.10
CA GLY A 26 -9.58 -21.68 8.96
C GLY A 26 -8.98 -22.64 7.94
N HIS A 27 -9.74 -23.70 7.70
CA HIS A 27 -9.43 -24.71 6.71
C HIS A 27 -10.50 -24.66 5.61
N PHE A 28 -10.07 -24.64 4.34
CA PHE A 28 -10.97 -24.69 3.20
C PHE A 28 -10.41 -25.62 2.13
N ALA A 29 -11.24 -26.56 1.67
CA ALA A 29 -10.86 -27.60 0.72
C ALA A 29 -9.64 -28.42 1.17
N ASN A 30 -8.45 -28.11 0.67
CA ASN A 30 -7.19 -28.80 0.96
C ASN A 30 -6.08 -27.86 1.48
N PHE A 31 -6.44 -26.64 1.89
CA PHE A 31 -5.50 -25.63 2.40
C PHE A 31 -6.02 -24.94 3.66
N ASP A 32 -5.06 -24.46 4.45
CA ASP A 32 -5.32 -23.56 5.56
C ASP A 32 -5.17 -22.11 5.10
N TYR A 33 -5.93 -21.20 5.69
CA TYR A 33 -5.86 -19.78 5.35
C TYR A 33 -5.79 -18.91 6.60
N GLU A 34 -5.19 -17.74 6.42
CA GLU A 34 -5.27 -16.62 7.35
C GLU A 34 -5.56 -15.33 6.57
N LEU A 35 -6.49 -14.53 7.07
CA LEU A 35 -6.90 -13.28 6.44
C LEU A 35 -6.10 -12.10 7.00
N THR A 36 -5.77 -11.16 6.12
CA THR A 36 -5.24 -9.84 6.47
C THR A 36 -5.76 -8.79 5.48
N ASN A 37 -5.41 -7.53 5.70
CA ASN A 37 -5.82 -6.44 4.83
C ASN A 37 -4.80 -5.31 4.78
N LEU A 38 -4.81 -4.59 3.67
CA LEU A 38 -4.22 -3.26 3.54
C LEU A 38 -5.21 -2.18 4.03
N ARG A 39 -4.92 -0.91 3.73
CA ARG A 39 -5.84 0.22 3.98
C ARG A 39 -6.00 1.04 2.69
N GLY A 40 -6.32 0.36 1.59
CA GLY A 40 -6.17 0.92 0.25
C GLY A 40 -4.69 0.96 -0.18
N HIS A 41 -4.31 1.95 -0.97
CA HIS A 41 -2.91 2.17 -1.32
C HIS A 41 -2.06 2.39 -0.07
N VAL A 42 -0.85 1.81 -0.08
CA VAL A 42 0.16 1.93 1.00
C VAL A 42 1.41 2.67 0.54
N MET A 43 1.47 3.02 -0.75
CA MET A 43 2.52 3.83 -1.34
C MET A 43 1.88 4.82 -2.31
N THR A 44 2.52 5.97 -2.47
CA THR A 44 2.14 7.03 -3.40
C THR A 44 3.38 7.54 -4.12
N LEU A 45 3.24 8.34 -5.17
CA LEU A 45 4.38 9.06 -5.74
C LEU A 45 4.98 9.99 -4.68
N ALA A 46 6.31 10.09 -4.64
CA ALA A 46 6.97 11.13 -3.87
C ALA A 46 6.63 12.52 -4.44
N GLU A 47 6.73 13.54 -3.59
CA GLU A 47 6.48 14.94 -3.98
C GLU A 47 7.45 15.39 -5.09
N PRO A 48 7.08 16.36 -5.94
CA PRO A 48 7.87 16.75 -7.10
C PRO A 48 9.35 17.08 -6.80
N GLN A 49 9.61 17.80 -5.71
CA GLN A 49 10.98 18.16 -5.33
C GLN A 49 11.83 16.96 -4.86
N ASP A 50 11.17 15.88 -4.44
CA ASP A 50 11.82 14.64 -4.02
C ASP A 50 12.02 13.70 -5.21
N GLN A 51 11.39 13.94 -6.36
CA GLN A 51 11.50 13.15 -7.59
C GLN A 51 12.72 13.51 -8.44
N VAL A 52 13.50 14.53 -8.05
CA VAL A 52 14.58 15.10 -8.87
C VAL A 52 15.89 15.19 -8.09
N PRO A 53 17.06 15.32 -8.76
CA PRO A 53 18.33 15.63 -8.12
C PRO A 53 18.28 16.93 -7.30
N GLU A 54 19.11 17.02 -6.26
CA GLU A 54 19.14 18.15 -5.30
C GLU A 54 19.24 19.54 -5.97
N ALA A 55 20.01 19.63 -7.07
CA ALA A 55 20.18 20.87 -7.84
C ALA A 55 18.86 21.39 -8.45
N LEU A 56 17.86 20.53 -8.63
CA LEU A 56 16.57 20.85 -9.23
C LEU A 56 15.42 20.93 -8.22
N THR A 57 15.63 20.46 -6.97
CA THR A 57 14.62 20.43 -5.90
C THR A 57 13.96 21.79 -5.68
N ALA A 58 14.73 22.88 -5.63
CA ALA A 58 14.17 24.22 -5.42
C ALA A 58 13.23 24.65 -6.57
N LYS A 59 13.61 24.33 -7.82
CA LYS A 59 12.80 24.62 -9.01
C LYS A 59 11.52 23.78 -9.03
N MET A 60 11.63 22.47 -8.75
CA MET A 60 10.49 21.55 -8.78
C MET A 60 9.56 21.68 -7.57
N LYS A 61 9.96 22.41 -6.54
CA LYS A 61 9.08 22.82 -5.43
C LYS A 61 8.25 24.07 -5.76
N SER A 62 8.68 24.85 -6.76
CA SER A 62 8.10 26.15 -7.10
C SER A 62 6.89 26.00 -8.02
N TRP A 63 5.83 26.74 -7.71
CA TRP A 63 4.65 26.89 -8.56
C TRP A 63 4.65 28.23 -9.32
N ASP A 64 5.75 28.99 -9.28
CA ASP A 64 5.88 30.21 -10.06
C ASP A 64 5.83 29.90 -11.55
N LEU A 65 5.12 30.71 -12.33
CA LEU A 65 4.98 30.50 -13.78
C LEU A 65 6.31 30.45 -14.53
N LYS A 66 7.36 31.10 -14.02
CA LYS A 66 8.72 31.06 -14.61
C LYS A 66 9.37 29.68 -14.52
N ASP A 67 8.95 28.86 -13.55
CA ASP A 67 9.49 27.53 -13.30
C ASP A 67 8.63 26.43 -13.94
N LEU A 68 7.51 26.81 -14.56
CA LEU A 68 6.52 25.93 -15.19
C LEU A 68 6.47 26.10 -16.72
N PRO A 69 6.08 25.05 -17.48
CA PRO A 69 5.83 23.69 -17.01
C PRO A 69 7.14 22.97 -16.64
N TRP A 70 7.05 22.00 -15.73
CA TRP A 70 8.20 21.15 -15.41
C TRP A 70 8.49 20.18 -16.56
N ASP A 71 9.77 19.88 -16.75
CA ASP A 71 10.22 18.83 -17.66
C ASP A 71 10.11 17.46 -16.96
N LEU A 72 9.12 16.67 -17.37
CA LEU A 72 8.79 15.38 -16.78
C LEU A 72 9.90 14.33 -16.95
N ASN A 73 10.84 14.52 -17.88
CA ASN A 73 11.98 13.60 -18.05
C ASN A 73 13.02 13.72 -16.93
N GLN A 74 12.90 14.75 -16.09
CA GLN A 74 13.80 14.98 -14.95
C GLN A 74 13.36 14.23 -13.69
N PHE A 75 12.19 13.57 -13.73
CA PHE A 75 11.57 12.90 -12.60
C PHE A 75 11.93 11.41 -12.58
N ASP A 76 12.29 10.90 -11.40
CA ASP A 76 12.59 9.49 -11.15
C ASP A 76 11.32 8.60 -11.09
N TRP A 77 10.14 9.21 -10.95
CA TRP A 77 8.85 8.53 -10.76
C TRP A 77 8.84 7.50 -9.61
N LYS A 78 9.60 7.78 -8.54
CA LYS A 78 9.71 6.89 -7.39
C LYS A 78 8.51 7.00 -6.46
N ARG A 79 8.17 5.87 -5.85
CA ARG A 79 7.11 5.77 -4.84
C ARG A 79 7.69 5.91 -3.42
N THR A 80 6.91 6.51 -2.54
CA THR A 80 7.15 6.60 -1.10
C THR A 80 5.95 6.09 -0.31
N TYR A 81 6.11 5.88 0.99
CA TYR A 81 5.01 5.50 1.86
C TYR A 81 4.05 6.67 2.07
N ILE A 82 2.75 6.40 2.14
CA ILE A 82 1.77 7.43 2.47
C ILE A 82 1.96 7.82 3.94
N VAL A 83 2.08 9.13 4.17
CA VAL A 83 2.13 9.74 5.50
C VAL A 83 0.90 10.62 5.66
N SER A 84 0.09 10.35 6.68
CA SER A 84 -1.04 11.20 7.07
C SER A 84 -0.69 11.95 8.34
N LYS A 85 -1.19 13.19 8.45
CA LYS A 85 -1.06 14.00 9.67
C LYS A 85 -2.43 14.21 10.26
N ASN A 86 -2.61 13.85 11.52
CA ASN A 86 -3.83 14.17 12.25
C ASN A 86 -3.93 15.70 12.42
N PRO A 87 -4.96 16.36 11.88
CA PRO A 87 -5.06 17.82 11.92
C PRO A 87 -5.26 18.37 13.33
N ARG A 88 -5.79 17.58 14.26
CA ARG A 88 -6.06 17.99 15.65
C ARG A 88 -4.86 17.80 16.57
N THR A 89 -4.12 16.70 16.42
CA THR A 89 -3.01 16.34 17.32
C THR A 89 -1.64 16.61 16.70
N GLY A 90 -1.57 16.83 15.39
CA GLY A 90 -0.32 16.97 14.63
C GLY A 90 0.46 15.67 14.47
N GLN A 91 -0.03 14.56 15.04
CA GLN A 91 0.62 13.25 14.97
C GLN A 91 0.68 12.77 13.52
N GLN A 92 1.86 12.30 13.11
CA GLN A 92 2.05 11.70 11.80
C GLN A 92 1.96 10.17 11.91
N GLU A 93 1.24 9.56 10.97
CA GLU A 93 1.18 8.13 10.80
C GLU A 93 1.62 7.77 9.39
N SER A 94 2.48 6.75 9.28
CA SER A 94 2.93 6.24 7.99
C SER A 94 2.38 4.84 7.76
N THR A 95 1.97 4.58 6.53
CA THR A 95 1.63 3.24 6.04
C THR A 95 2.83 2.27 6.02
N LYS A 96 4.06 2.77 6.26
CA LYS A 96 5.25 1.93 6.42
C LYS A 96 5.09 0.89 7.53
N SER A 97 4.54 1.27 8.69
CA SER A 97 4.36 0.32 9.80
C SER A 97 3.42 -0.83 9.43
N LEU A 98 2.33 -0.54 8.71
CA LEU A 98 1.42 -1.55 8.17
C LEU A 98 2.15 -2.53 7.24
N LEU A 99 3.02 -2.03 6.37
CA LEU A 99 3.83 -2.87 5.47
C LEU A 99 4.89 -3.68 6.22
N ASP A 100 5.53 -3.11 7.23
CA ASP A 100 6.51 -3.82 8.06
C ASP A 100 5.83 -4.94 8.86
N ASP A 101 4.65 -4.70 9.42
CA ASP A 101 3.83 -5.70 10.08
C ASP A 101 3.38 -6.80 9.11
N LEU A 102 2.98 -6.43 7.89
CA LEU A 102 2.60 -7.40 6.86
C LEU A 102 3.79 -8.24 6.40
N LYS A 103 4.98 -7.66 6.24
CA LYS A 103 6.21 -8.40 5.92
C LYS A 103 6.56 -9.39 7.04
N LYS A 104 6.49 -8.93 8.29
CA LYS A 104 6.69 -9.80 9.45
C LYS A 104 5.69 -10.94 9.45
N LYS A 105 4.41 -10.66 9.19
CA LYS A 105 3.36 -11.69 9.10
C LYS A 105 3.61 -12.66 7.95
N ALA A 106 3.90 -12.17 6.75
CA ALA A 106 4.18 -13.00 5.58
C ALA A 106 5.35 -13.97 5.79
N SER A 107 6.30 -13.62 6.66
CA SER A 107 7.42 -14.49 7.04
C SER A 107 7.07 -15.63 8.03
N GLN A 108 5.82 -15.72 8.50
CA GLN A 108 5.39 -16.70 9.53
C GLN A 108 5.00 -18.07 8.96
N GLY A 109 5.77 -18.59 8.00
CA GLY A 109 5.59 -19.96 7.49
C GLY A 109 4.33 -20.15 6.63
N PHE A 110 3.99 -19.15 5.81
CA PHE A 110 3.00 -19.30 4.75
C PHE A 110 3.68 -19.88 3.50
N ASP A 111 2.98 -20.76 2.79
CA ASP A 111 3.44 -21.36 1.54
C ASP A 111 3.16 -20.46 0.33
N GLY A 112 2.25 -19.49 0.48
CA GLY A 112 1.90 -18.54 -0.57
C GLY A 112 1.11 -17.33 -0.08
N LEU A 113 1.19 -16.26 -0.86
CA LEU A 113 0.40 -15.04 -0.67
C LEU A 113 -0.69 -14.98 -1.73
N VAL A 114 -1.92 -14.70 -1.31
CA VAL A 114 -3.06 -14.51 -2.21
C VAL A 114 -3.43 -13.03 -2.19
N ILE A 115 -3.31 -12.37 -3.34
CA ILE A 115 -3.73 -10.97 -3.51
C ILE A 115 -5.21 -10.97 -3.89
N ALA A 116 -6.05 -10.50 -2.97
CA ALA A 116 -7.51 -10.47 -3.08
C ALA A 116 -8.03 -9.02 -2.97
N THR A 117 -7.41 -8.12 -3.73
CA THR A 117 -7.80 -6.72 -3.92
C THR A 117 -8.98 -6.60 -4.89
N ASP A 118 -9.56 -5.40 -5.00
CA ASP A 118 -10.71 -5.16 -5.88
C ASP A 118 -10.34 -5.43 -7.37
N THR A 119 -11.29 -5.93 -8.16
CA THR A 119 -11.09 -6.25 -9.59
C THR A 119 -11.27 -4.99 -10.45
N ASP A 120 -10.36 -4.05 -10.28
CA ASP A 120 -10.28 -2.83 -11.10
C ASP A 120 -8.81 -2.42 -11.31
N PRO A 121 -8.51 -1.45 -12.21
CA PRO A 121 -7.13 -1.04 -12.48
C PRO A 121 -6.36 -0.52 -11.27
N SER A 122 -7.04 -0.12 -10.19
CA SER A 122 -6.40 0.35 -8.96
C SER A 122 -6.11 -0.78 -7.96
N GLY A 123 -6.87 -1.87 -8.01
CA GLY A 123 -6.64 -3.12 -7.27
C GLY A 123 -5.84 -4.19 -8.02
N GLU A 124 -5.61 -3.99 -9.32
CA GLU A 124 -4.91 -4.85 -10.30
C GLU A 124 -5.54 -6.23 -10.52
N GLY A 125 -6.85 -6.24 -10.81
CA GLY A 125 -7.52 -7.28 -11.61
C GLY A 125 -8.04 -6.67 -12.92
N ASP A 126 -7.94 -7.45 -14.03
CA ASP A 126 -8.21 -7.09 -15.44
C ASP A 126 -9.45 -6.19 -15.69
#